data_AF-A0A953UP49-F1
#
_entry.id   AF-A0A953UP49-F1
#
_cell.length_a   1.000
_cell.length_b   1.000
_cell.length_c   1.000
_cell.angle_alpha   90.00
_cell.angle_beta   90.00
_cell.angle_gamma   90.00
#
_symmetry.space_group_name_H-M   'P 1'
#
loop_
_entity.id
_entity.type
_entity.pdbx_description
1 polymer ?
#
loop_
_entity_poly.entity_id
_entity_poly.type
_entity_poly.pdbx_seq_one_letter_code
_entity_poly.pdbx_strand_id
1 'polypeptide(L)'
;SARCVMWKHKWKMPWPAGNVGHAVVELAGVSQAFADLVWKQVQNKARGETSLDAWESRKLATEPGPDAEKYKNEYLAASFSDAISIFLLSLFIDVDYHDLRERDYPLLAPAQMAERLKKVAELFPANPGFEFMIYHKRRT
;
A
#
# COMPACT_ATOMS: atom_id res chain seq x y z
N SER A 1 -5.99 24.77 -17.85
CA SER A 1 -5.96 24.07 -19.14
C SER A 1 -5.23 22.76 -18.93
N ALA A 2 -5.96 21.65 -18.77
CA ALA A 2 -5.39 20.34 -18.48
C ALA A 2 -5.28 19.55 -19.79
N ARG A 3 -4.08 19.09 -20.12
CA ARG A 3 -3.85 18.21 -21.27
C ARG A 3 -3.49 16.81 -20.79
N CYS A 4 -4.40 15.90 -21.14
CA CYS A 4 -4.18 14.48 -21.29
C CYS A 4 -3.21 14.24 -22.46
N VAL A 5 -2.19 13.40 -22.26
CA VAL A 5 -1.46 12.78 -23.36
C VAL A 5 -1.53 11.26 -23.14
N MET A 6 -2.44 10.62 -23.86
CA MET A 6 -2.43 9.17 -24.03
C MET A 6 -1.23 8.76 -24.86
N TRP A 7 -0.31 7.99 -24.30
CA TRP A 7 0.55 7.12 -25.10
C TRP A 7 -0.05 5.72 -25.12
N LYS A 8 -0.75 5.40 -26.23
CA LYS A 8 -1.12 4.05 -26.63
C LYS A 8 0.15 3.27 -26.96
N HIS A 9 0.81 2.64 -26.00
CA HIS A 9 1.60 1.43 -26.27
C HIS A 9 1.17 0.37 -25.25
N LYS A 10 0.58 -0.72 -25.76
CA LYS A 10 0.25 -1.93 -25.00
C LYS A 10 1.54 -2.47 -24.38
N TRP A 11 1.86 -2.07 -23.16
CA TRP A 11 2.81 -2.80 -22.34
C TRP A 11 2.03 -3.89 -21.61
N LYS A 12 2.00 -5.09 -22.22
CA LYS A 12 1.63 -6.31 -21.50
C LYS A 12 2.85 -6.70 -20.68
N MET A 13 3.09 -5.99 -19.58
CA MET A 13 4.17 -6.28 -18.64
C MET A 13 3.69 -7.34 -17.65
N PRO A 14 4.27 -8.54 -17.61
CA PRO A 14 4.11 -9.46 -16.48
C PRO A 14 5.05 -8.97 -15.38
N TRP A 15 4.74 -7.85 -14.73
CA TRP A 15 5.50 -7.39 -13.57
C TRP A 15 4.68 -7.61 -12.31
N PRO A 16 5.19 -8.36 -11.33
CA PRO A 16 4.58 -8.46 -10.02
C PRO A 16 4.92 -7.17 -9.29
N ALA A 17 4.03 -6.16 -9.34
CA ALA A 17 4.23 -4.92 -8.60
C ALA A 17 4.49 -5.18 -7.11
N GLY A 18 4.02 -6.30 -6.55
CA GLY A 18 4.34 -6.75 -5.19
C GLY A 18 5.81 -7.09 -4.94
N ASN A 19 6.56 -7.64 -5.90
CA ASN A 19 7.93 -8.12 -5.63
C ASN A 19 8.93 -7.00 -5.32
N VAL A 20 8.73 -5.79 -5.86
CA VAL A 20 9.64 -4.66 -5.60
C VAL A 20 9.47 -4.17 -4.16
N GLY A 21 8.24 -4.09 -3.67
CA GLY A 21 7.97 -3.74 -2.28
C GLY A 21 8.63 -4.72 -1.31
N HIS A 22 8.48 -6.02 -1.55
CA HIS A 22 9.10 -7.05 -0.71
C HIS A 22 10.62 -6.93 -0.67
N ALA A 23 11.26 -6.73 -1.83
CA ALA A 23 12.71 -6.54 -1.91
C ALA A 23 13.19 -5.28 -1.14
N VAL A 24 12.41 -4.19 -1.17
CA VAL A 24 12.74 -2.99 -0.38
C VAL A 24 12.63 -3.27 1.11
N VAL A 25 11.56 -3.94 1.55
CA VAL A 25 11.38 -4.27 2.97
C VAL A 25 12.45 -5.23 3.48
N GLU A 26 12.85 -6.23 2.68
CA GLU A 26 13.92 -7.17 3.05
C GLU A 26 15.26 -6.47 3.29
N LEU A 27 15.57 -5.42 2.51
CA LEU A 27 16.85 -4.71 2.60
C LEU A 27 16.84 -3.56 3.62
N ALA A 28 15.76 -2.77 3.65
CA ALA A 28 15.67 -1.54 4.43
C ALA A 28 14.87 -1.69 5.74
N GLY A 29 14.14 -2.79 5.90
CA GLY A 29 13.21 -2.99 7.00
C GLY A 29 11.95 -2.14 6.89
N VAL A 30 11.14 -2.16 7.95
CA VAL A 30 9.91 -1.36 8.07
C VAL A 30 10.18 -0.15 8.97
N SER A 31 9.78 1.04 8.52
CA SER A 31 9.83 2.25 9.36
C SER A 31 8.92 2.11 10.58
N GLN A 32 9.45 2.36 11.78
CA GLN A 32 8.66 2.29 13.03
C GLN A 32 7.44 3.21 13.00
N ALA A 33 7.59 4.44 12.47
CA ALA A 33 6.48 5.38 12.37
C ALA A 33 5.37 4.89 11.41
N PHE A 34 5.74 4.14 10.37
CA PHE A 34 4.78 3.48 9.50
C PHE A 34 4.12 2.30 10.21
N ALA A 35 4.91 1.49 10.93
CA ALA A 35 4.39 0.35 11.68
C ALA A 35 3.36 0.78 12.74
N ASP A 36 3.65 1.85 13.48
CA ASP A 36 2.75 2.40 14.50
C ASP A 36 1.43 2.90 13.88
N LEU A 37 1.51 3.58 12.72
CA LEU A 37 0.33 4.03 11.97
C LEU A 37 -0.55 2.85 11.56
N VAL A 38 0.04 1.84 10.93
CA VAL A 38 -0.70 0.68 10.42
C VAL A 38 -1.29 -0.14 11.57
N TRP A 39 -0.53 -0.35 12.65
CA TRP A 39 -1.04 -1.07 13.80
C TRP A 39 -2.19 -0.32 14.49
N LYS A 40 -2.11 1.02 14.59
CA LYS A 40 -3.23 1.84 15.06
C LYS A 40 -4.47 1.69 14.19
N GLN A 41 -4.33 1.57 12.86
CA GLN A 41 -5.46 1.30 11.97
C GLN A 41 -6.10 -0.07 12.25
N VAL A 42 -5.31 -1.10 12.55
CA VAL A 42 -5.82 -2.42 12.99
C VAL A 42 -6.60 -2.29 14.30
N GLN A 43 -6.04 -1.62 15.30
CA GLN A 43 -6.69 -1.40 16.60
C GLN A 43 -8.01 -0.62 16.47
N ASN A 44 -8.06 0.32 15.53
CA ASN A 44 -9.26 1.08 15.18
C ASN A 44 -10.23 0.33 14.25
N LYS A 45 -9.97 -0.96 13.99
CA LYS A 45 -10.82 -1.84 13.17
C LYS A 45 -11.02 -1.33 11.74
N ALA A 46 -9.97 -0.75 11.13
CA ALA A 46 -9.95 -0.43 9.71
C ALA A 46 -10.32 -1.68 8.89
N ARG A 47 -11.20 -1.55 7.90
CA ARG A 47 -11.65 -2.70 7.10
C ARG A 47 -10.71 -2.91 5.92
N GLY A 48 -10.42 -4.18 5.65
CA GLY A 48 -9.69 -4.62 4.47
C GLY A 48 -8.19 -4.43 4.54
N GLU A 49 -7.49 -5.03 3.56
CA GLU A 49 -6.07 -4.86 3.28
C GLU A 49 -5.86 -4.84 1.75
N THR A 50 -4.63 -4.57 1.30
CA THR A 50 -4.36 -4.36 -0.14
C THR A 50 -3.74 -5.57 -0.83
N SER A 51 -3.18 -6.49 -0.06
CA SER A 51 -2.68 -7.79 -0.52
C SER A 51 -3.23 -8.93 0.35
N LEU A 52 -3.21 -10.15 -0.20
CA LEU A 52 -3.59 -11.36 0.51
C LEU A 52 -2.66 -11.59 1.72
N ASP A 53 -1.36 -11.41 1.53
CA ASP A 53 -0.35 -11.57 2.58
C ASP A 53 -0.64 -10.67 3.78
N ALA A 54 -0.97 -9.39 3.54
CA ALA A 54 -1.36 -8.47 4.60
C ALA A 54 -2.69 -8.88 5.26
N TRP A 55 -3.67 -9.32 4.47
CA TRP A 55 -4.97 -9.76 4.97
C TRP A 55 -4.86 -10.99 5.89
N GLU A 56 -4.16 -12.03 5.46
CA GLU A 56 -3.99 -13.28 6.22
C GLU A 56 -3.14 -13.06 7.46
N SER A 57 -1.99 -12.39 7.32
CA SER A 57 -1.10 -12.11 8.45
C SER A 57 -1.79 -11.26 9.50
N ARG A 58 -2.61 -10.28 9.10
CA ARG A 58 -3.40 -9.47 10.04
C ARG A 58 -4.36 -10.32 10.85
N LYS A 59 -5.09 -11.24 10.19
CA LYS A 59 -6.04 -12.11 10.87
C LYS A 59 -5.34 -12.89 11.98
N LEU A 60 -4.23 -13.54 11.63
CA LEU A 60 -3.44 -14.35 12.56
C LEU A 60 -2.78 -13.50 13.66
N ALA A 61 -2.34 -12.28 13.35
CA ALA A 61 -1.78 -11.34 14.33
C ALA A 61 -2.80 -10.85 15.36
N THR A 62 -4.09 -10.85 15.02
CA THR A 62 -5.18 -10.43 15.93
C THR A 62 -5.81 -11.58 16.72
N GLU A 63 -5.51 -12.82 16.35
CA GLU A 63 -5.94 -14.02 17.09
C GLU A 63 -4.98 -14.26 18.28
N PRO A 64 -5.48 -14.58 19.49
CA PRO A 64 -4.62 -14.93 20.60
C PRO A 64 -3.86 -16.22 20.32
N GLY A 65 -2.53 -16.15 20.28
CA GLY A 65 -1.68 -17.31 20.02
C GLY A 65 -0.20 -17.03 20.28
N PRO A 66 0.62 -18.07 20.43
CA PRO A 66 2.07 -17.92 20.66
C PRO A 66 2.77 -17.21 19.49
N ASP A 67 2.24 -17.33 18.28
CA ASP A 67 2.82 -16.77 17.05
C ASP A 67 2.26 -15.38 16.68
N ALA A 68 1.39 -14.78 17.50
CA ALA A 68 0.72 -13.52 17.17
C ALA A 68 1.71 -12.38 16.86
N GLU A 69 2.83 -12.30 17.59
CA GLU A 69 3.85 -11.27 17.34
C GLU A 69 4.63 -11.53 16.03
N LYS A 70 4.83 -12.81 15.66
CA LYS A 70 5.43 -13.16 14.37
C LYS A 70 4.53 -12.69 13.23
N TYR A 71 3.24 -13.04 13.28
CA TYR A 71 2.28 -12.63 12.25
C TYR A 71 2.08 -11.12 12.20
N LYS A 72 2.21 -10.43 13.33
CA LYS A 72 2.22 -8.97 13.36
C LYS A 72 3.40 -8.41 12.57
N ASN A 73 4.60 -8.96 12.72
CA ASN A 73 5.76 -8.51 11.94
C ASN A 73 5.59 -8.79 10.43
N GLU A 74 5.07 -9.97 10.08
CA GLU A 74 4.75 -10.32 8.68
C GLU A 74 3.70 -9.36 8.10
N TYR A 75 2.66 -9.03 8.87
CA TYR A 75 1.65 -8.06 8.50
C TYR A 75 2.22 -6.66 8.26
N LEU A 76 3.10 -6.20 9.14
CA LEU A 76 3.74 -4.88 9.02
C LEU A 76 4.64 -4.81 7.78
N ALA A 77 5.38 -5.89 7.50
CA ALA A 77 6.21 -6.02 6.30
C ALA A 77 5.37 -6.01 5.02
N ALA A 78 4.31 -6.84 4.95
CA ALA A 78 3.40 -6.90 3.82
C ALA A 78 2.70 -5.54 3.58
N SER A 79 2.20 -4.90 4.64
CA SER A 79 1.53 -3.60 4.54
C SER A 79 2.46 -2.47 4.05
N PHE A 80 3.75 -2.52 4.43
CA PHE A 80 4.73 -1.55 3.96
C PHE A 80 5.13 -1.81 2.50
N SER A 81 5.29 -3.09 2.13
CA SER A 81 5.49 -3.54 0.75
C SER A 81 4.37 -3.05 -0.18
N ASP A 82 3.11 -3.19 0.23
CA ASP A 82 1.96 -2.71 -0.54
C ASP A 82 2.01 -1.19 -0.74
N ALA A 83 2.19 -0.44 0.35
CA ALA A 83 2.16 1.02 0.31
C ALA A 83 3.30 1.59 -0.54
N ILE A 84 4.52 1.05 -0.41
CA ILE A 84 5.65 1.50 -1.22
C ILE A 84 5.49 1.12 -2.69
N SER A 85 4.94 -0.05 -2.99
CA SER A 85 4.69 -0.49 -4.37
C SER A 85 3.68 0.43 -5.06
N ILE A 86 2.61 0.80 -4.37
CA ILE A 86 1.61 1.74 -4.90
C ILE A 86 2.20 3.13 -5.06
N PHE A 87 2.97 3.61 -4.08
CA PHE A 87 3.66 4.90 -4.19
C PHE A 87 4.60 4.93 -5.39
N LEU A 88 5.48 3.93 -5.53
CA LEU A 88 6.42 3.84 -6.66
C LEU A 88 5.69 3.75 -7.99
N LEU A 89 4.63 2.95 -8.08
CA LEU A 89 3.80 2.85 -9.28
C LEU A 89 3.18 4.20 -9.65
N SER A 90 2.71 4.95 -8.66
CA SER A 90 2.08 6.26 -8.85
C SER A 90 3.04 7.33 -9.39
N LEU A 91 4.36 7.13 -9.29
CA LEU A 91 5.34 8.03 -9.89
C LEU A 91 5.40 7.91 -11.42
N PHE A 92 4.92 6.80 -11.98
CA PHE A 92 4.99 6.52 -13.41
C PHE A 92 3.63 6.58 -14.10
N ILE A 93 2.55 6.22 -13.39
CA ILE A 93 1.19 6.17 -13.94
C ILE A 93 0.16 6.66 -12.92
N ASP A 94 -0.98 7.13 -13.42
CA ASP A 94 -2.16 7.34 -12.59
C ASP A 94 -2.71 5.98 -12.13
N VAL A 95 -2.87 5.80 -10.81
CA VAL A 95 -3.41 4.57 -10.20
C VAL A 95 -4.85 4.83 -9.75
N ASP A 96 -5.83 4.13 -10.32
CA ASP A 96 -7.15 4.02 -9.67
C ASP A 96 -7.07 2.96 -8.57
N TYR A 97 -7.14 3.42 -7.33
CA TYR A 97 -7.00 2.54 -6.17
C TYR A 97 -8.04 1.40 -6.15
N HIS A 98 -9.23 1.61 -6.73
CA HIS A 98 -10.26 0.57 -6.74
C HIS A 98 -9.94 -0.56 -7.73
N ASP A 99 -9.07 -0.34 -8.70
CA ASP A 99 -8.64 -1.37 -9.66
C ASP A 99 -7.69 -2.40 -9.00
N LEU A 100 -7.12 -2.06 -7.84
CA LEU A 100 -6.29 -2.97 -7.03
C LEU A 100 -7.13 -3.97 -6.21
N ARG A 101 -8.46 -3.88 -6.27
CA ARG A 101 -9.34 -4.74 -5.47
C ARG A 101 -9.26 -6.19 -5.94
N GLU A 102 -8.90 -7.08 -5.01
CA GLU A 102 -9.03 -8.52 -5.18
C GLU A 102 -10.44 -9.02 -4.78
N ARG A 103 -10.78 -10.25 -5.19
CA ARG A 103 -12.13 -10.81 -5.01
C ARG A 103 -12.37 -11.37 -3.61
N ASP A 104 -11.35 -11.94 -2.98
CA ASP A 104 -11.52 -12.84 -1.83
C ASP A 104 -11.53 -12.13 -0.46
N TYR A 105 -11.07 -10.88 -0.41
CA TYR A 105 -11.05 -10.06 0.80
C TYR A 105 -11.38 -8.59 0.49
N PRO A 106 -11.87 -7.82 1.47
CA PRO A 106 -12.17 -6.42 1.24
C PRO A 106 -10.89 -5.61 1.05
N LEU A 107 -10.89 -4.71 0.05
CA LEU A 107 -9.83 -3.72 -0.12
C LEU A 107 -9.80 -2.76 1.07
N LEU A 108 -8.61 -2.36 1.52
CA LEU A 108 -8.44 -1.35 2.56
C LEU A 108 -9.23 -0.07 2.21
N ALA A 109 -9.89 0.52 3.20
CA ALA A 109 -10.64 1.75 2.95
C ALA A 109 -9.72 2.89 2.46
N PRO A 110 -10.14 3.70 1.45
CA PRO A 110 -9.26 4.66 0.78
C PRO A 110 -8.63 5.72 1.68
N ALA A 111 -9.32 6.12 2.77
CA ALA A 111 -8.79 7.10 3.71
C ALA A 111 -7.55 6.55 4.45
N GLN A 112 -7.63 5.29 4.91
CA GLN A 112 -6.53 4.61 5.58
C GLN A 112 -5.35 4.36 4.64
N MET A 113 -5.61 3.99 3.38
CA MET A 113 -4.55 3.89 2.37
C MET A 113 -3.89 5.25 2.11
N ALA A 114 -4.68 6.32 2.01
CA ALA A 114 -4.12 7.65 1.80
C ALA A 114 -3.17 8.08 2.94
N GLU A 115 -3.48 7.72 4.18
CA GLU A 115 -2.56 7.94 5.31
C GLU A 115 -1.26 7.13 5.17
N ARG A 116 -1.35 5.85 4.79
CA ARG A 116 -0.17 4.99 4.54
C ARG A 116 0.72 5.58 3.44
N LEU A 117 0.12 6.01 2.32
CA LEU A 117 0.86 6.60 1.20
C LEU A 117 1.52 7.94 1.55
N LYS A 118 0.84 8.82 2.31
CA LYS A 118 1.45 10.05 2.82
C LYS A 118 2.67 9.75 3.69
N LYS A 119 2.57 8.73 4.54
CA LYS A 119 3.70 8.30 5.38
C LYS A 119 4.87 7.77 4.56
N VAL A 120 4.62 7.02 3.49
CA VAL A 120 5.68 6.59 2.56
C VAL A 120 6.30 7.79 1.83
N ALA A 121 5.49 8.74 1.36
CA ALA A 121 5.99 9.94 0.68
C ALA A 121 6.86 10.84 1.59
N GLU A 122 6.61 10.84 2.91
CA GLU A 122 7.49 11.50 3.89
C GLU A 122 8.85 10.80 4.02
N LEU A 123 8.88 9.47 3.90
CA LEU A 123 10.11 8.66 3.99
C LEU A 123 10.93 8.72 2.69
N PHE A 124 10.25 8.84 1.55
CA PHE A 124 10.84 8.89 0.21
C PHE A 124 10.33 10.14 -0.52
N PRO A 125 10.89 11.33 -0.22
CA PRO A 125 10.42 12.55 -0.84
C PRO A 125 10.58 12.48 -2.36
N ALA A 126 9.57 12.98 -3.09
CA ALA A 126 9.63 13.05 -4.53
C ALA A 126 10.80 13.94 -4.99
N ASN A 127 11.40 13.59 -6.12
CA ASN A 127 12.46 14.40 -6.72
C ASN A 127 11.97 15.84 -6.96
N PRO A 128 12.82 16.87 -6.81
CA PRO A 128 12.45 18.25 -7.09
C PRO A 128 11.76 18.40 -8.44
N GLY A 129 10.56 18.99 -8.45
CA GLY A 129 9.74 19.15 -9.65
C GLY A 129 8.71 18.04 -9.90
N PHE A 130 8.70 16.98 -9.08
CA PHE A 130 7.64 15.97 -9.07
C PHE A 130 6.80 16.12 -7.80
N GLU A 131 5.49 15.98 -7.94
CA GLU A 131 4.55 16.09 -6.82
C GLU A 131 3.71 14.81 -6.73
N PHE A 132 3.75 14.18 -5.56
CA PHE A 132 2.87 13.06 -5.25
C PHE A 132 1.53 13.60 -4.73
N MET A 133 0.44 13.27 -5.43
CA MET A 133 -0.89 13.80 -5.13
C MET A 133 -1.92 12.67 -4.99
N ILE A 134 -2.77 12.79 -3.97
CA ILE A 134 -3.87 11.85 -3.73
C ILE A 134 -5.19 12.57 -4.03
N TYR A 135 -5.92 12.07 -5.01
CA TYR A 135 -7.23 12.61 -5.40
C TYR A 135 -8.36 11.71 -4.92
N HIS A 136 -9.35 12.30 -4.25
CA HIS A 136 -10.56 11.59 -3.82
C HIS A 136 -11.70 11.85 -4.80
N LYS A 137 -12.10 10.82 -5.56
CA LYS A 137 -13.27 10.90 -6.43
C LYS A 137 -14.53 10.53 -5.65
N ARG A 138 -15.50 11.44 -5.57
CA ARG A 138 -16.85 11.09 -5.07
C ARG A 138 -17.56 10.30 -6.16
N ARG A 139 -18.16 9.16 -5.81
CA ARG A 139 -19.11 8.48 -6.70
C ARG A 139 -20.40 9.30 -6.72
N THR A 140 -20.65 9.99 -7.83
CA THR A 140 -22.00 10.45 -8.23
C THR A 140 -22.81 9.27 -8.71
#